data_AF-A0A0C1GSX4-F1
#
_entry.id   AF-A0A0C1GSX4-F1
#
_cell.length_a   1.000
_cell.length_b   1.000
_cell.length_c   1.000
_cell.angle_alpha   90.00
_cell.angle_beta   90.00
_cell.angle_gamma   90.00
#
_symmetry.space_group_name_H-M   'P 1'
#
loop_
_entity.id
_entity.type
_entity.pdbx_description
1 polymer ?
#
loop_
_entity_poly.entity_id
_entity_poly.type
_entity_poly.pdbx_seq_one_letter_code
_entity_poly.pdbx_strand_id
1 'polypeptide(L)'
;MPQQWLKKFPSGAEIVQKVIELRPDSVLMVDKRLLRRRDCEFELFQSLEEAVELPRAQAGFATIAEFLAAAQTVLQRRKARSGKSLELHMREILIEEAFQEGKDFTYQPKSGNNPDFIFPNEAAYLDATCPRERVHMLAVKTTFKDRWRQVTEECSDLPTRHLLTLQEGVSEAQFKLITDAGIRLVVPEKRIERYAKDIRPHILTVEAFMAELRAV
;
A
#
# COMPACT_ATOMS: atom_id res chain seq x y z
N MET A 1 -14.50 3.63 18.76
CA MET A 1 -14.40 4.59 17.64
C MET A 1 -14.64 6.01 18.16
N PRO A 2 -13.88 7.03 17.72
CA PRO A 2 -14.11 8.42 18.14
C PRO A 2 -15.51 8.92 17.73
N GLN A 3 -16.28 9.49 18.67
CA GLN A 3 -17.65 9.95 18.38
C GLN A 3 -17.71 11.03 17.29
N GLN A 4 -16.66 11.84 17.16
CA GLN A 4 -16.57 12.88 16.14
C GLN A 4 -16.62 12.32 14.70
N TRP A 5 -16.21 11.06 14.50
CA TRP A 5 -16.22 10.43 13.18
C TRP A 5 -17.62 10.15 12.64
N LEU A 6 -18.62 10.07 13.53
CA LEU A 6 -20.03 9.96 13.14
C LEU A 6 -20.57 11.26 12.51
N LYS A 7 -19.97 12.41 12.87
CA LYS A 7 -20.33 13.72 12.32
C LYS A 7 -19.50 14.08 11.09
N LYS A 8 -18.24 13.67 11.06
CA LYS A 8 -17.30 13.93 9.97
C LYS A 8 -16.47 12.69 9.70
N PHE A 9 -16.61 12.12 8.51
CA PHE A 9 -15.84 10.94 8.12
C PHE A 9 -14.33 11.26 8.14
N PRO A 10 -13.50 10.47 8.83
CA PRO A 10 -12.05 10.65 8.89
C PRO A 10 -11.39 10.41 7.54
N SER A 11 -10.26 11.06 7.34
CA SER A 11 -9.30 10.76 6.28
C SER A 11 -8.66 9.38 6.48
N GLY A 12 -8.06 8.84 5.40
CA GLY A 12 -7.31 7.59 5.49
C GLY A 12 -6.18 7.64 6.51
N ALA A 13 -5.48 8.79 6.61
CA ALA A 13 -4.40 8.98 7.59
C ALA A 13 -4.92 8.96 9.03
N GLU A 14 -6.05 9.60 9.32
CA GLU A 14 -6.67 9.55 10.66
C GLU A 14 -7.11 8.13 11.04
N ILE A 15 -7.60 7.33 10.08
CA ILE A 15 -7.92 5.92 10.31
C ILE A 15 -6.65 5.12 10.61
N VAL A 16 -5.60 5.28 9.79
CA VAL A 16 -4.32 4.58 9.98
C VAL A 16 -3.71 4.92 11.35
N GLN A 17 -3.68 6.20 11.73
CA GLN A 17 -3.20 6.62 13.04
C GLN A 17 -3.99 5.94 14.16
N LYS A 18 -5.32 5.88 14.03
CA LYS A 18 -6.15 5.21 15.03
C LYS A 18 -5.89 3.70 15.10
N VAL A 19 -5.63 3.07 13.96
CA VAL A 19 -5.27 1.65 13.89
C VAL A 19 -3.94 1.40 14.59
N ILE A 20 -2.95 2.28 14.41
CA ILE A 20 -1.65 2.18 15.09
C ILE A 20 -1.82 2.29 16.61
N GLU A 21 -2.68 3.20 17.10
CA GLU A 21 -3.01 3.27 18.52
C GLU A 21 -3.66 1.99 19.06
N LEU A 22 -4.55 1.36 18.28
CA LEU A 22 -5.27 0.15 18.68
C LEU A 22 -4.43 -1.14 18.53
N ARG A 23 -3.50 -1.13 17.56
CA ARG A 23 -2.60 -2.23 17.21
C ARG A 23 -1.18 -1.69 17.00
N PRO A 24 -0.49 -1.27 18.09
CA PRO A 24 0.90 -0.84 17.97
C PRO A 24 1.74 -1.98 17.41
N ASP A 25 1.56 -3.21 17.94
CA ASP A 25 2.17 -4.43 17.41
C ASP A 25 3.70 -4.32 17.16
N SER A 26 4.39 -3.43 17.89
CA SER A 26 5.80 -3.04 17.66
C SER A 26 6.80 -4.15 17.92
N VAL A 27 6.40 -5.20 18.65
CA VAL A 27 7.20 -6.41 18.89
C VAL A 27 7.06 -7.46 17.79
N LEU A 28 6.13 -7.26 16.85
CA LEU A 28 5.91 -8.19 15.75
C LEU A 28 6.78 -7.83 14.55
N MET A 29 7.17 -8.88 13.83
CA MET A 29 7.74 -8.79 12.49
C MET A 29 6.87 -7.91 11.58
N VAL A 30 7.51 -7.12 10.71
CA VAL A 30 6.87 -6.10 9.86
C VAL A 30 5.75 -6.71 9.03
N ASP A 31 6.00 -7.85 8.39
CA ASP A 31 5.03 -8.57 7.56
C ASP A 31 3.73 -8.89 8.32
N LYS A 32 3.85 -9.34 9.58
CA LYS A 32 2.72 -9.68 10.43
C LYS A 32 1.99 -8.45 10.95
N ARG A 33 2.74 -7.42 11.37
CA ARG A 33 2.21 -6.13 11.82
C ARG A 33 1.38 -5.47 10.72
N LEU A 34 1.90 -5.42 9.49
CA LEU A 34 1.19 -4.87 8.34
C LEU A 34 -0.16 -5.54 8.12
N LEU A 35 -0.19 -6.88 8.07
CA LEU A 35 -1.45 -7.62 7.86
C LEU A 35 -2.47 -7.38 8.99
N ARG A 36 -2.03 -7.42 10.25
CA ARG A 36 -2.92 -7.21 11.40
C ARG A 36 -3.50 -5.80 11.46
N ARG A 37 -2.70 -4.79 11.10
CA ARG A 37 -3.17 -3.41 10.98
C ARG A 37 -4.17 -3.25 9.84
N ARG A 38 -3.95 -3.92 8.70
CA ARG A 38 -4.91 -3.92 7.59
C ARG A 38 -6.25 -4.57 7.98
N ASP A 39 -6.22 -5.68 8.71
CA ASP A 39 -7.43 -6.34 9.21
C ASP A 39 -8.18 -5.41 10.20
N CYS A 40 -7.46 -4.81 11.16
CA CYS A 40 -8.04 -3.85 12.11
C CYS A 40 -8.62 -2.60 11.41
N GLU A 41 -7.96 -2.09 10.39
CA GLU A 41 -8.46 -0.94 9.60
C GLU A 41 -9.74 -1.30 8.85
N PHE A 42 -9.82 -2.53 8.33
CA PHE A 42 -11.01 -3.02 7.65
C PHE A 42 -12.21 -3.06 8.61
N GLU A 43 -12.05 -3.66 9.79
CA GLU A 43 -13.09 -3.74 10.83
C GLU A 43 -13.52 -2.35 11.33
N LEU A 44 -12.56 -1.46 11.59
CA LEU A 44 -12.81 -0.10 12.06
C LEU A 44 -13.60 0.70 11.01
N PHE A 45 -13.20 0.61 9.74
CA PHE A 45 -13.90 1.28 8.66
C PHE A 45 -15.29 0.71 8.42
N GLN A 46 -15.45 -0.61 8.46
CA GLN A 46 -16.76 -1.24 8.31
C GLN A 46 -17.72 -0.76 9.39
N SER A 47 -17.28 -0.75 10.65
CA SER A 47 -18.08 -0.26 11.77
C SER A 47 -18.49 1.21 11.60
N LEU A 48 -17.58 2.05 11.10
CA LEU A 48 -17.84 3.44 10.82
C LEU A 48 -18.82 3.63 9.66
N GLU A 49 -18.62 2.89 8.56
CA GLU A 49 -19.46 2.95 7.38
C GLU A 49 -20.89 2.51 7.71
N GLU A 50 -21.04 1.42 8.46
CA GLU A 50 -22.35 0.95 8.95
C GLU A 50 -23.01 2.01 9.84
N ALA A 51 -22.29 2.60 10.80
CA ALA A 51 -22.86 3.61 11.69
C ALA A 51 -23.34 4.88 10.96
N VAL A 52 -22.69 5.24 9.84
CA VAL A 52 -23.02 6.44 9.06
C VAL A 52 -24.07 6.16 7.98
N GLU A 53 -23.94 5.06 7.25
CA GLU A 53 -24.75 4.80 6.05
C GLU A 53 -25.98 3.92 6.34
N LEU A 54 -25.98 3.09 7.38
CA LEU A 54 -27.13 2.22 7.71
C LEU A 54 -28.40 3.02 8.03
N PRO A 55 -28.37 4.11 8.84
CA PRO A 55 -29.58 4.89 9.10
C PRO A 55 -30.16 5.48 7.81
N ARG A 56 -29.29 5.92 6.89
CA ARG A 56 -29.70 6.44 5.58
C ARG A 56 -30.30 5.36 4.69
N ALA A 57 -29.71 4.17 4.68
CA ALA A 57 -30.23 3.04 3.93
C ALA A 57 -31.59 2.56 4.47
N GLN A 58 -31.77 2.55 5.79
CA GLN A 58 -33.02 2.17 6.45
C GLN A 58 -34.15 3.19 6.24
N ALA A 59 -33.83 4.49 6.20
CA ALA A 59 -34.79 5.55 5.92
C ALA A 59 -35.34 5.49 4.48
N GLY A 60 -34.62 4.84 3.56
CA GLY A 60 -34.99 4.73 2.15
C GLY A 60 -34.66 5.99 1.34
N PHE A 61 -34.99 5.95 0.06
CA PHE A 61 -34.73 7.02 -0.91
C PHE A 61 -36.01 7.35 -1.67
N ALA A 62 -36.28 8.64 -1.90
CA ALA A 62 -37.51 9.05 -2.58
C ALA A 62 -37.47 8.78 -4.09
N THR A 63 -36.26 8.73 -4.67
CA THR A 63 -36.05 8.46 -6.10
C THR A 63 -34.87 7.52 -6.33
N ILE A 64 -34.87 6.88 -7.51
CA ILE A 64 -33.73 6.07 -7.99
C ILE A 64 -32.46 6.92 -8.08
N ALA A 65 -32.58 8.19 -8.50
CA ALA A 65 -31.44 9.09 -8.64
C ALA A 65 -30.75 9.36 -7.28
N GLU A 66 -31.52 9.60 -6.23
CA GLU A 66 -30.98 9.79 -4.87
C GLU A 66 -30.28 8.53 -4.33
N PHE A 67 -30.88 7.36 -4.57
CA PHE A 67 -30.26 6.07 -4.22
C PHE A 67 -28.92 5.89 -4.93
N LEU A 68 -28.88 6.10 -6.25
CA LEU A 68 -27.66 5.93 -7.04
C LEU A 68 -26.56 6.92 -6.62
N ALA A 69 -26.91 8.17 -6.34
CA ALA A 69 -25.97 9.18 -5.84
C ALA A 69 -25.38 8.78 -4.48
N ALA A 70 -26.20 8.23 -3.58
CA ALA A 70 -25.75 7.72 -2.29
C ALA A 70 -24.79 6.54 -2.46
N ALA A 71 -25.19 5.53 -3.24
CA ALA A 71 -24.39 4.35 -3.52
C ALA A 71 -23.05 4.71 -4.16
N GLN A 72 -23.04 5.63 -5.12
CA GLN A 72 -21.81 6.12 -5.75
C GLN A 72 -20.88 6.78 -4.74
N THR A 73 -21.40 7.60 -3.82
CA THR A 73 -20.61 8.22 -2.75
C THR A 73 -19.91 7.17 -1.89
N VAL A 74 -20.64 6.13 -1.46
CA VAL A 74 -20.09 5.02 -0.67
C VAL A 74 -19.01 4.27 -1.46
N LEU A 75 -19.29 3.92 -2.71
CA LEU A 75 -18.34 3.21 -3.58
C LEU A 75 -17.05 4.00 -3.83
N GLN A 76 -17.16 5.31 -4.09
CA GLN A 76 -15.99 6.16 -4.27
C GLN A 76 -15.15 6.29 -3.00
N ARG A 77 -15.80 6.36 -1.83
CA ARG A 77 -15.11 6.37 -0.52
C ARG A 77 -14.32 5.08 -0.30
N ARG A 78 -14.94 3.91 -0.56
CA ARG A 78 -14.27 2.61 -0.49
C ARG A 78 -13.06 2.54 -1.43
N LYS A 79 -13.22 3.02 -2.68
CA LYS A 79 -12.16 3.04 -3.69
C LYS A 79 -10.99 3.92 -3.27
N ALA A 80 -11.26 5.18 -2.89
CA ALA A 80 -10.24 6.14 -2.47
C ALA A 80 -9.43 5.64 -1.27
N ARG A 81 -10.09 5.02 -0.28
CA ARG A 81 -9.42 4.42 0.88
C ARG A 81 -8.53 3.24 0.46
N SER A 82 -9.09 2.30 -0.31
CA SER A 82 -8.39 1.05 -0.65
C SER A 82 -7.11 1.26 -1.46
N GLY A 83 -7.02 2.37 -2.20
CA GLY A 83 -5.82 2.77 -2.94
C GLY A 83 -4.70 3.20 -2.00
N LYS A 84 -4.95 4.22 -1.17
CA LYS A 84 -3.92 4.86 -0.34
C LYS A 84 -3.61 4.16 0.98
N SER A 85 -4.49 3.29 1.45
CA SER A 85 -4.34 2.69 2.78
C SER A 85 -3.04 1.88 2.91
N LEU A 86 -2.70 1.06 1.90
CA LEU A 86 -1.49 0.25 1.96
C LEU A 86 -0.22 1.12 1.91
N GLU A 87 -0.24 2.19 1.11
CA GLU A 87 0.84 3.20 1.08
C GLU A 87 1.02 3.84 2.46
N LEU A 88 -0.06 4.29 3.09
CA LEU A 88 0.00 4.91 4.41
C LEU A 88 0.54 3.95 5.49
N HIS A 89 0.08 2.69 5.51
CA HIS A 89 0.65 1.71 6.45
C HIS A 89 2.13 1.45 6.20
N MET A 90 2.56 1.37 4.93
CA MET A 90 3.98 1.19 4.61
C MET A 90 4.80 2.39 5.09
N ARG A 91 4.32 3.61 4.87
CA ARG A 91 4.98 4.84 5.35
C ARG A 91 5.16 4.83 6.87
N GLU A 92 4.10 4.54 7.62
CA GLU A 92 4.18 4.51 9.09
C GLU A 92 5.09 3.39 9.59
N ILE A 93 5.09 2.22 8.93
CA ILE A 93 6.02 1.14 9.23
C ILE A 93 7.48 1.56 9.01
N LEU A 94 7.79 2.25 7.91
CA LEU A 94 9.15 2.76 7.66
C LEU A 94 9.61 3.69 8.79
N ILE A 95 8.74 4.61 9.20
CA ILE A 95 9.02 5.56 10.29
C ILE A 95 9.24 4.83 11.62
N GLU A 96 8.40 3.85 11.95
CA GLU A 96 8.55 3.01 13.16
C GLU A 96 9.83 2.16 13.14
N GLU A 97 10.28 1.78 11.95
CA GLU A 97 11.53 1.04 11.70
C GLU A 97 12.76 1.94 11.55
N ALA A 98 12.65 3.18 12.05
CA ALA A 98 13.69 4.20 12.12
C ALA A 98 14.20 4.74 10.78
N PHE A 99 13.45 4.58 9.69
CA PHE A 99 13.69 5.32 8.46
C PHE A 99 13.14 6.75 8.59
N GLN A 100 13.94 7.74 8.19
CA GLN A 100 13.56 9.15 8.24
C GLN A 100 13.05 9.62 6.88
N GLU A 101 11.80 10.08 6.82
CA GLU A 101 11.26 10.68 5.59
C GLU A 101 12.05 11.94 5.19
N GLY A 102 12.37 12.05 3.91
CA GLY A 102 13.24 13.09 3.35
C GLY A 102 14.73 12.75 3.36
N LYS A 103 15.16 11.75 4.15
CA LYS A 103 16.56 11.29 4.22
C LYS A 103 16.73 9.86 3.71
N ASP A 104 15.97 8.94 4.30
CA ASP A 104 16.08 7.50 4.04
C ASP A 104 14.96 6.97 3.13
N PHE A 105 13.88 7.76 2.95
CA PHE A 105 12.94 7.59 1.84
C PHE A 105 12.24 8.90 1.46
N THR A 106 11.60 8.96 0.30
CA THR A 106 10.62 9.99 -0.08
C THR A 106 9.30 9.33 -0.45
N TYR A 107 8.20 9.76 0.18
CA TYR A 107 6.85 9.29 -0.11
C TYR A 107 6.17 10.23 -1.12
N GLN A 108 5.55 9.67 -2.16
CA GLN A 108 4.92 10.40 -3.27
C GLN A 108 5.84 11.48 -3.91
N PRO A 109 7.07 11.13 -4.32
CA PRO A 109 7.94 12.02 -5.09
C PRO A 109 7.29 12.45 -6.41
N LYS A 110 7.75 13.58 -6.97
CA LYS A 110 7.25 14.11 -8.25
C LYS A 110 8.11 13.68 -9.44
N SER A 111 9.34 13.26 -9.18
CA SER A 111 10.27 12.69 -10.16
C SER A 111 9.94 11.22 -10.46
N GLY A 112 10.57 10.67 -11.51
CA GLY A 112 10.49 9.23 -11.79
C GLY A 112 9.10 8.75 -12.20
N ASN A 113 8.25 9.63 -12.76
CA ASN A 113 6.87 9.34 -13.13
C ASN A 113 5.94 8.99 -11.95
N ASN A 114 6.13 9.67 -10.82
CA ASN A 114 5.28 9.59 -9.62
C ASN A 114 5.16 8.18 -9.00
N PRO A 115 6.29 7.51 -8.67
CA PRO A 115 6.24 6.28 -7.90
C PRO A 115 5.70 6.55 -6.49
N ASP A 116 5.27 5.50 -5.79
CA ASP A 116 4.74 5.65 -4.44
C ASP A 116 5.87 5.97 -3.43
N PHE A 117 7.05 5.36 -3.59
CA PHE A 117 8.24 5.61 -2.76
C PHE A 117 9.55 5.58 -3.57
N ILE A 118 10.51 6.41 -3.19
CA ILE A 118 11.92 6.37 -3.62
C ILE A 118 12.84 6.28 -2.39
N PHE A 119 13.93 5.52 -2.51
CA PHE A 119 14.96 5.32 -1.50
C PHE A 119 16.36 5.54 -2.10
N PRO A 120 17.30 6.20 -1.41
CA PRO A 120 17.13 6.79 -0.09
C PRO A 120 16.29 8.08 -0.12
N ASN A 121 16.23 8.81 -1.23
CA ASN A 121 15.32 9.96 -1.37
C ASN A 121 15.28 10.44 -2.82
N GLU A 122 14.33 11.33 -3.11
CA GLU A 122 14.15 11.93 -4.44
C GLU A 122 15.40 12.70 -4.91
N ALA A 123 16.15 13.36 -4.01
CA ALA A 123 17.36 14.08 -4.39
C ALA A 123 18.45 13.13 -4.90
N ALA A 124 18.64 11.98 -4.26
CA ALA A 124 19.57 10.94 -4.71
C ALA A 124 19.16 10.31 -6.04
N TYR A 125 17.85 10.21 -6.32
CA TYR A 125 17.37 9.77 -7.64
C TYR A 125 17.67 10.79 -8.74
N LEU A 126 17.51 12.09 -8.46
CA LEU A 126 17.78 13.16 -9.42
C LEU A 126 19.28 13.43 -9.64
N ASP A 127 20.14 12.98 -8.74
CA ASP A 127 21.59 13.10 -8.86
C ASP A 127 22.16 12.10 -9.88
N ALA A 128 22.64 12.61 -11.01
CA ALA A 128 23.23 11.80 -12.08
C ALA A 128 24.55 11.12 -11.67
N THR A 129 25.18 11.52 -10.58
CA THR A 129 26.40 10.90 -10.04
C THR A 129 26.10 9.73 -9.09
N CYS A 130 24.85 9.61 -8.64
CA CYS A 130 24.41 8.53 -7.78
C CYS A 130 24.28 7.22 -8.59
N PRO A 131 24.97 6.13 -8.20
CA PRO A 131 24.82 4.84 -8.87
C PRO A 131 23.37 4.34 -8.79
N ARG A 132 22.80 3.88 -9.91
CA ARG A 132 21.40 3.43 -9.98
C ARG A 132 21.14 2.18 -9.14
N GLU A 133 22.17 1.41 -8.84
CA GLU A 133 22.14 0.27 -7.94
C GLU A 133 21.92 0.66 -6.48
N ARG A 134 22.15 1.93 -6.12
CA ARG A 134 21.90 2.48 -4.77
C ARG A 134 20.55 3.17 -4.64
N VAL A 135 19.79 3.24 -5.72
CA VAL A 135 18.46 3.87 -5.73
C VAL A 135 17.42 2.78 -5.91
N HIS A 136 16.43 2.77 -5.02
CA HIS A 136 15.32 1.85 -5.08
C HIS A 136 14.01 2.62 -5.21
N MET A 137 13.05 2.02 -5.89
CA MET A 137 11.67 2.48 -5.89
C MET A 137 10.76 1.37 -5.39
N LEU A 138 9.64 1.74 -4.77
CA LEU A 138 8.57 0.83 -4.37
C LEU A 138 7.23 1.38 -4.83
N ALA A 139 6.62 0.71 -5.80
CA ALA A 139 5.21 0.88 -6.12
C ALA A 139 4.37 0.06 -5.13
N VAL A 140 3.18 0.55 -4.79
CA VAL A 140 2.27 -0.09 -3.87
C VAL A 140 0.91 -0.30 -4.55
N LYS A 141 0.50 -1.56 -4.67
CA LYS A 141 -0.81 -1.91 -5.24
C LYS A 141 -1.43 -3.04 -4.44
N THR A 142 -2.53 -2.76 -3.71
CA THR A 142 -3.28 -3.78 -2.93
C THR A 142 -3.60 -5.02 -3.77
N THR A 143 -4.02 -4.82 -5.02
CA THR A 143 -4.22 -5.88 -6.03
C THR A 143 -3.82 -5.30 -7.37
N PHE A 144 -2.89 -5.92 -8.09
CA PHE A 144 -2.36 -5.31 -9.32
C PHE A 144 -3.08 -5.82 -10.58
N LYS A 145 -3.45 -7.11 -10.70
CA LYS A 145 -4.00 -7.69 -11.95
C LYS A 145 -3.15 -7.29 -13.17
N ASP A 146 -3.66 -6.52 -14.12
CA ASP A 146 -2.86 -6.02 -15.27
C ASP A 146 -2.20 -4.65 -15.01
N ARG A 147 -2.48 -4.02 -13.87
CA ARG A 147 -1.97 -2.68 -13.51
C ARG A 147 -0.50 -2.67 -13.11
N TRP A 148 0.15 -3.83 -12.99
CA TRP A 148 1.61 -3.89 -12.81
C TRP A 148 2.36 -3.25 -13.98
N ARG A 149 1.75 -3.23 -15.18
CA ARG A 149 2.33 -2.58 -16.37
C ARG A 149 2.53 -1.08 -16.20
N GLN A 150 1.82 -0.43 -15.28
CA GLN A 150 2.03 1.00 -14.99
C GLN A 150 3.38 1.23 -14.30
N VAL A 151 3.86 0.24 -13.53
CA VAL A 151 5.11 0.30 -12.78
C VAL A 151 6.34 0.23 -13.70
N THR A 152 6.21 -0.22 -14.95
CA THR A 152 7.34 -0.26 -15.88
C THR A 152 7.79 1.14 -16.31
N GLU A 153 6.89 2.11 -16.27
CA GLU A 153 7.16 3.50 -16.62
C GLU A 153 7.65 4.33 -15.43
N GLU A 154 7.53 3.81 -14.21
CA GLU A 154 7.98 4.47 -12.97
C GLU A 154 9.48 4.20 -12.78
N CYS A 155 10.31 5.25 -12.66
CA CYS A 155 11.76 5.15 -12.54
C CYS A 155 12.38 4.17 -13.56
N SER A 156 12.07 4.37 -14.85
CA SER A 156 12.41 3.44 -15.94
C SER A 156 13.92 3.23 -16.15
N ASP A 157 14.75 4.11 -15.60
CA ASP A 157 16.20 4.01 -15.59
C ASP A 157 16.77 3.10 -14.49
N LEU A 158 15.94 2.64 -13.54
CA LEU A 158 16.36 1.71 -12.50
C LEU A 158 16.42 0.26 -13.00
N PRO A 159 17.44 -0.51 -12.61
CA PRO A 159 17.59 -1.90 -13.03
C PRO A 159 16.50 -2.81 -12.43
N THR A 160 15.95 -2.45 -11.27
CA THR A 160 14.91 -3.21 -10.58
C THR A 160 13.89 -2.28 -9.95
N ARG A 161 12.62 -2.59 -10.15
CA ARG A 161 11.47 -1.88 -9.58
C ARG A 161 10.72 -2.79 -8.62
N HIS A 162 10.43 -2.33 -7.40
CA HIS A 162 9.74 -3.15 -6.42
C HIS A 162 8.24 -2.88 -6.44
N LEU A 163 7.44 -3.93 -6.28
CA LEU A 163 5.98 -3.82 -6.21
C LEU A 163 5.44 -4.49 -4.94
N LEU A 164 5.05 -3.69 -3.96
CA LEU A 164 4.35 -4.15 -2.77
C LEU A 164 2.89 -4.50 -3.09
N THR A 165 2.46 -5.70 -2.72
CA THR A 165 1.07 -6.13 -2.91
C THR A 165 0.56 -7.06 -1.81
N LEU A 166 -0.76 -7.10 -1.65
CA LEU A 166 -1.48 -8.04 -0.79
C LEU A 166 -2.25 -9.10 -1.61
N GLN A 167 -2.05 -9.12 -2.93
CA GLN A 167 -2.70 -10.09 -3.82
C GLN A 167 -2.29 -11.52 -3.44
N GLU A 168 -3.26 -12.43 -3.40
CA GLU A 168 -3.00 -13.83 -3.12
C GLU A 168 -2.71 -14.57 -4.43
N GLY A 169 -1.42 -14.70 -4.73
CA GLY A 169 -0.97 -15.45 -5.89
C GLY A 169 -1.07 -14.70 -7.22
N VAL A 170 -0.46 -15.29 -8.22
CA VAL A 170 -0.43 -14.86 -9.61
C VAL A 170 -0.15 -16.10 -10.46
N SER A 171 -0.60 -16.12 -11.72
CA SER A 171 -0.23 -17.23 -12.61
C SER A 171 1.27 -17.18 -12.93
N GLU A 172 1.90 -18.33 -13.16
CA GLU A 172 3.33 -18.40 -13.55
C GLU A 172 3.61 -17.60 -14.82
N ALA A 173 2.70 -17.65 -15.80
CA ALA A 173 2.80 -16.85 -17.02
C ALA A 173 2.81 -15.34 -16.73
N GLN A 174 1.92 -14.86 -15.86
CA GLN A 174 1.91 -13.44 -15.49
C GLN A 174 3.09 -13.08 -14.60
N PHE A 175 3.55 -13.96 -13.71
CA PHE A 175 4.76 -13.76 -12.91
C PHE A 175 5.98 -13.58 -13.80
N LYS A 176 6.14 -14.45 -14.82
CA LYS A 176 7.23 -14.34 -15.79
C LYS A 176 7.22 -12.99 -16.50
N LEU A 177 6.05 -12.51 -16.94
CA LEU A 177 5.95 -11.19 -17.57
C LEU A 177 6.36 -10.06 -16.62
N ILE A 178 6.02 -10.16 -15.33
CA ILE A 178 6.40 -9.18 -14.31
C ILE A 178 7.91 -9.18 -14.10
N THR A 179 8.52 -10.36 -13.96
CA THR A 179 9.97 -10.49 -13.75
C THR A 179 10.77 -10.09 -14.98
N ASP A 180 10.32 -10.48 -16.18
CA ASP A 180 10.95 -10.09 -17.46
C ASP A 180 10.91 -8.56 -17.65
N ALA A 181 9.90 -7.90 -17.09
CA ALA A 181 9.80 -6.45 -17.07
C ALA A 181 10.68 -5.79 -15.99
N GLY A 182 11.52 -6.53 -15.26
CA GLY A 182 12.39 -6.02 -14.21
C GLY A 182 11.67 -5.62 -12.91
N ILE A 183 10.47 -6.17 -12.67
CA ILE A 183 9.71 -5.91 -11.45
C ILE A 183 9.91 -7.07 -10.46
N ARG A 184 10.28 -6.73 -9.23
CA ARG A 184 10.40 -7.67 -8.11
C ARG A 184 9.21 -7.50 -7.16
N LEU A 185 8.50 -8.58 -6.89
CA LEU A 185 7.35 -8.54 -5.98
C LEU A 185 7.81 -8.49 -4.53
N VAL A 186 7.20 -7.60 -3.76
CA VAL A 186 7.31 -7.52 -2.30
C VAL A 186 5.93 -7.88 -1.73
N VAL A 187 5.87 -8.92 -0.90
CA VAL A 187 4.61 -9.50 -0.44
C VAL A 187 4.78 -9.93 1.03
N PRO A 188 3.81 -9.64 1.92
CA PRO A 188 3.89 -10.11 3.29
C PRO A 188 4.05 -11.64 3.38
N GLU A 189 4.97 -12.12 4.21
CA GLU A 189 5.35 -13.54 4.35
C GLU A 189 4.15 -14.51 4.25
N LYS A 190 3.11 -14.31 5.08
CA LYS A 190 1.92 -15.18 5.10
C LYS A 190 1.17 -15.25 3.75
N ARG A 191 1.23 -14.20 2.93
CA ARG A 191 0.59 -14.16 1.60
C ARG A 191 1.44 -14.88 0.54
N ILE A 192 2.76 -14.98 0.73
CA ILE A 192 3.66 -15.72 -0.18
C ILE A 192 3.26 -17.20 -0.26
N GLU A 193 2.77 -17.79 0.83
CA GLU A 193 2.28 -19.18 0.87
C GLU A 193 1.15 -19.46 -0.13
N ARG A 194 0.44 -18.43 -0.60
CA ARG A 194 -0.63 -18.53 -1.60
C ARG A 194 -0.12 -18.55 -3.05
N TYR A 195 1.15 -18.24 -3.27
CA TYR A 195 1.77 -18.31 -4.59
C TYR A 195 2.17 -19.75 -4.94
N ALA A 196 2.29 -20.05 -6.24
CA ALA A 196 2.82 -21.32 -6.71
C ALA A 196 4.24 -21.54 -6.17
N LYS A 197 4.60 -22.79 -5.85
CA LYS A 197 5.87 -23.12 -5.17
C LYS A 197 7.09 -22.57 -5.92
N ASP A 198 7.07 -22.62 -7.24
CA ASP A 198 8.17 -22.19 -8.10
C ASP A 198 8.31 -20.66 -8.14
N ILE A 199 7.26 -19.91 -7.77
CA ILE A 199 7.28 -18.44 -7.71
C ILE A 199 7.88 -17.95 -6.38
N ARG A 200 7.60 -18.64 -5.27
CA ARG A 200 7.90 -18.16 -3.90
C ARG A 200 9.36 -17.73 -3.68
N PRO A 201 10.38 -18.45 -4.18
CA PRO A 201 11.79 -18.08 -3.96
C PRO A 201 12.18 -16.74 -4.58
N HIS A 202 11.39 -16.23 -5.53
CA HIS A 202 11.66 -15.00 -6.25
C HIS A 202 10.94 -13.78 -5.65
N ILE A 203 10.11 -13.98 -4.62
CA ILE A 203 9.36 -12.93 -3.94
C ILE A 203 10.11 -12.48 -2.69
N LEU A 204 10.17 -11.17 -2.46
CA LEU A 204 10.64 -10.59 -1.21
C LEU A 204 9.53 -10.49 -0.17
N THR A 205 9.86 -10.77 1.09
CA THR A 205 9.07 -10.29 2.23
C THR A 205 9.25 -8.78 2.41
N VAL A 206 8.35 -8.14 3.16
CA VAL A 206 8.50 -6.72 3.48
C VAL A 206 9.78 -6.50 4.30
N GLU A 207 10.07 -7.40 5.25
CA GLU A 207 11.32 -7.36 6.01
C GLU A 207 12.56 -7.52 5.16
N ALA A 208 12.58 -8.47 4.23
CA ALA A 208 13.74 -8.68 3.37
C ALA A 208 14.00 -7.44 2.50
N PHE A 209 12.94 -6.82 1.97
CA PHE A 209 13.06 -5.56 1.25
C PHE A 209 13.65 -4.44 2.13
N MET A 210 13.16 -4.27 3.36
CA MET A 210 13.70 -3.26 4.27
C MET A 210 15.15 -3.54 4.70
N ALA A 211 15.53 -4.81 4.81
CA ALA A 211 16.91 -5.20 5.07
C ALA A 211 17.83 -4.86 3.88
N GLU A 212 17.37 -5.07 2.65
CA GLU A 212 18.08 -4.64 1.44
C GLU A 212 18.30 -3.12 1.45
N LEU A 213 17.29 -2.33 1.81
CA LEU A 213 17.42 -0.87 1.90
C LEU A 213 18.46 -0.40 2.93
N ARG A 214 18.66 -1.15 4.02
CA ARG A 214 19.65 -0.83 5.07
C ARG A 214 21.09 -1.20 4.68
N ALA A 215 21.27 -2.02 3.65
CA ALA A 215 22.59 -2.52 3.25
C ALA A 215 23.35 -1.58 2.29
N VAL A 216 22.73 -0.45 1.89
CA VAL A 216 23.16 0.45 0.81
C VAL A 216 23.77 1.76 1.32
#